data_AF-A0A6B0DUQ0-F1
#
_entry.id   AF-A0A6B0DUQ0-F1
#
_cell.length_a   1.000
_cell.length_b   1.000
_cell.length_c   1.000
_cell.angle_alpha   90.00
_cell.angle_beta   90.00
_cell.angle_gamma   90.00
#
_symmetry.space_group_name_H-M   'P 1'
#
loop_
_entity.id
_entity.type
_entity.pdbx_description
1 polymer ?
#
loop_
_entity_poly.entity_id
_entity_poly.type
_entity_poly.pdbx_seq_one_letter_code
_entity_poly.pdbx_strand_id
1 'polypeptide(L)'
;MKECIEHFENERNEEGAAEALRCFKEYGEDIYFDDEEKRLVLAREVWDKEITNIMKEISEILNVRTREDFIKLKEKYNLTMY
;
A
#
# COMPACT_ATOMS: atom_id res chain seq x y z
N MET A 1 -4.82 12.60 1.63
CA MET A 1 -5.05 11.24 2.15
C MET A 1 -6.40 10.65 1.74
N LYS A 2 -7.54 11.33 1.94
CA LYS A 2 -8.83 10.88 1.36
C LYS A 2 -8.76 10.75 -0.16
N GLU A 3 -8.10 11.70 -0.82
CA GLU A 3 -7.90 11.68 -2.27
C GLU A 3 -7.12 10.45 -2.77
N CYS A 4 -6.15 9.93 -1.99
CA CYS A 4 -5.43 8.70 -2.34
C CYS A 4 -6.36 7.49 -2.36
N ILE A 5 -7.26 7.43 -1.38
CA ILE A 5 -8.23 6.35 -1.22
C ILE A 5 -9.30 6.46 -2.31
N GLU A 6 -9.85 7.64 -2.52
CA GLU A 6 -10.83 7.89 -3.59
C GLU A 6 -10.25 7.56 -4.97
N HIS A 7 -8.98 7.89 -5.22
CA HIS A 7 -8.32 7.52 -6.47
C HIS A 7 -8.21 6.00 -6.63
N PHE A 8 -7.77 5.29 -5.59
CA PHE A 8 -7.73 3.82 -5.59
C PHE A 8 -9.12 3.19 -5.78
N GLU A 9 -10.15 3.72 -5.11
CA GLU A 9 -11.50 3.20 -5.21
C GLU A 9 -12.09 3.34 -6.62
N ASN A 10 -11.71 4.39 -7.34
CA ASN A 10 -12.05 4.59 -8.75
C ASN A 10 -11.22 3.68 -9.68
N GLU A 11 -9.96 3.42 -9.34
CA GLU A 11 -9.01 2.65 -10.15
C GLU A 11 -8.44 1.45 -9.37
N ARG A 12 -9.30 0.44 -9.15
CA ARG A 12 -8.97 -0.80 -8.42
C ARG A 12 -8.15 -1.80 -9.25
N ASN A 13 -7.05 -1.32 -9.82
CA ASN A 13 -6.13 -2.09 -10.63
C ASN A 13 -4.69 -1.94 -10.09
N GLU A 14 -3.73 -2.61 -10.73
CA GLU A 14 -2.34 -2.61 -10.28
C GLU A 14 -1.71 -1.20 -10.26
N GLU A 15 -2.04 -0.36 -11.25
CA GLU A 15 -1.52 1.01 -11.34
C GLU A 15 -2.10 1.91 -10.26
N GLY A 16 -3.43 1.87 -10.06
CA GLY A 16 -4.10 2.64 -9.02
C GLY A 16 -3.70 2.20 -7.61
N ALA A 17 -3.45 0.90 -7.38
CA ALA A 17 -2.91 0.40 -6.13
C ALA A 17 -1.48 0.93 -5.86
N ALA A 18 -0.62 0.93 -6.88
CA ALA A 18 0.73 1.49 -6.76
C ALA A 18 0.73 3.02 -6.56
N GLU A 19 -0.18 3.72 -7.23
CA GLU A 19 -0.37 5.17 -7.05
C GLU A 19 -0.87 5.49 -5.65
N ALA A 20 -1.78 4.69 -5.09
CA ALA A 20 -2.24 4.85 -3.72
C ALA A 20 -1.08 4.74 -2.72
N LEU A 21 -0.17 3.78 -2.91
CA LEU A 21 1.03 3.64 -2.08
C LEU A 21 1.98 4.83 -2.23
N ARG A 22 2.19 5.35 -3.45
CA ARG A 22 2.97 6.58 -3.67
C ARG A 22 2.34 7.77 -2.96
N CYS A 23 1.04 7.95 -3.12
CA CYS A 23 0.28 9.01 -2.48
C CYS A 23 0.40 8.90 -0.94
N PHE A 24 0.26 7.71 -0.35
CA PHE A 24 0.49 7.53 1.10
C PHE A 24 1.91 7.96 1.52
N LYS A 25 2.92 7.60 0.74
CA LYS A 25 4.31 8.03 0.98
C LYS A 25 4.48 9.55 0.89
N GLU A 26 3.87 10.20 -0.08
CA GLU A 26 3.87 11.67 -0.21
C GLU A 26 3.20 12.36 0.99
N TYR A 27 2.19 11.73 1.59
CA TYR A 27 1.56 12.19 2.83
C TYR A 27 2.38 11.85 4.09
N GLY A 28 3.56 11.24 3.96
CA GLY A 28 4.46 10.91 5.06
C GLY A 28 4.12 9.61 5.79
N GLU A 29 3.28 8.75 5.21
CA GLU A 29 2.97 7.45 5.78
C GLU A 29 4.10 6.44 5.51
N ASP A 30 4.32 5.56 6.48
CA ASP A 30 5.21 4.43 6.33
C ASP A 30 4.46 3.15 5.98
N ILE A 31 4.89 2.55 4.87
CA ILE A 31 4.41 1.26 4.37
C ILE A 31 5.41 0.19 4.80
N TYR A 32 4.90 -0.84 5.47
CA TYR A 32 5.66 -2.00 5.90
C TYR A 32 5.07 -3.25 5.28
N PHE A 33 5.89 -4.30 5.22
CA PHE A 33 5.41 -5.66 4.99
C PHE A 33 5.28 -6.35 6.34
N ASP A 34 4.09 -6.88 6.62
CA ASP A 34 3.79 -7.68 7.80
C ASP A 34 4.05 -9.16 7.46
N ASP A 35 5.04 -9.76 8.12
CA ASP A 35 5.43 -11.17 7.88
C ASP A 35 4.40 -12.17 8.42
N GLU A 36 3.57 -11.81 9.41
CA GLU A 36 2.53 -12.67 9.98
C GLU A 36 1.28 -12.67 9.11
N GLU A 37 0.81 -11.48 8.73
CA GLU A 37 -0.37 -11.26 7.89
C GLU A 37 -0.07 -11.40 6.39
N LYS A 38 1.21 -11.46 6.02
CA LYS A 38 1.73 -11.61 4.64
C LYS A 38 1.18 -10.56 3.68
N ARG A 39 1.14 -9.30 4.11
CA ARG A 39 0.57 -8.19 3.35
C ARG A 39 1.28 -6.87 3.62
N LEU A 40 0.94 -5.85 2.84
CA LEU A 40 1.33 -4.48 3.13
C LEU A 40 0.45 -3.92 4.25
N VAL A 41 1.09 -3.17 5.13
CA VAL A 41 0.45 -2.47 6.26
C VAL A 41 0.93 -1.03 6.35
N LEU A 42 0.06 -0.15 6.84
CA LEU A 42 0.45 1.19 7.29
C LEU A 42 0.54 1.22 8.81
N ALA A 43 1.47 2.01 9.36
CA ALA A 43 1.58 2.20 10.82
C ALA A 43 0.25 2.65 11.47
N ARG A 44 -0.53 3.47 10.77
CA ARG A 44 -1.80 3.98 11.28
C ARG A 44 -2.92 2.96 11.42
N GLU A 45 -2.79 1.75 10.85
CA GLU A 45 -3.78 0.67 11.01
C GLU A 45 -4.01 0.25 12.48
N VAL A 46 -3.07 0.62 13.36
CA VAL A 46 -3.18 0.41 14.80
C VAL A 46 -4.39 1.16 15.38
N TRP A 47 -4.72 2.35 14.86
CA TRP A 47 -5.84 3.18 15.35
C TRP A 47 -6.90 3.52 14.30
N ASP A 48 -6.61 3.37 13.01
CA ASP A 48 -7.55 3.56 11.90
C ASP A 48 -7.88 2.21 11.27
N LYS A 49 -9.12 1.73 11.43
CA LYS A 49 -9.58 0.44 10.89
C LYS A 49 -10.14 0.53 9.48
N GLU A 50 -10.50 1.73 9.01
CA GLU A 50 -11.01 1.89 7.65
C GLU A 50 -9.89 1.62 6.64
N ILE A 51 -8.68 2.08 6.95
CA ILE A 51 -7.52 1.88 6.08
C ILE A 51 -7.04 0.42 6.01
N THR A 52 -7.33 -0.39 7.02
CA THR A 52 -6.95 -1.81 7.02
C THR A 52 -7.56 -2.57 5.85
N ASN A 53 -8.83 -2.32 5.52
CA ASN A 53 -9.49 -3.02 4.41
C ASN A 53 -8.91 -2.61 3.06
N ILE A 54 -8.62 -1.32 2.89
CA ILE A 54 -7.98 -0.78 1.68
C ILE A 54 -6.58 -1.38 1.51
N MET A 55 -5.78 -1.43 2.57
CA MET A 55 -4.42 -2.00 2.51
C MET A 55 -4.42 -3.51 2.22
N LYS A 56 -5.43 -4.25 2.70
CA LYS A 56 -5.63 -5.65 2.31
C LYS A 56 -5.90 -5.77 0.81
N GLU A 57 -6.83 -4.98 0.28
CA GLU A 57 -7.18 -5.01 -1.14
C GLU A 57 -5.97 -4.62 -2.02
N ILE A 58 -5.23 -3.57 -1.64
CA ILE A 58 -4.00 -3.16 -2.32
C ILE A 58 -2.96 -4.29 -2.33
N SER A 59 -2.79 -4.99 -1.21
CA SER A 59 -1.83 -6.09 -1.10
C SER A 59 -2.20 -7.27 -2.01
N GLU A 60 -3.49 -7.56 -2.13
CA GLU A 60 -4.01 -8.61 -3.00
C GLU A 60 -3.81 -8.25 -4.48
N ILE A 61 -4.17 -7.02 -4.88
CA ILE A 61 -4.02 -6.54 -6.25
C ILE A 61 -2.55 -6.56 -6.69
N LEU A 62 -1.65 -6.08 -5.82
CA LEU A 62 -0.22 -6.06 -6.08
C LEU A 62 0.45 -7.42 -5.89
N ASN A 63 -0.31 -8.43 -5.46
CA ASN A 63 0.13 -9.79 -5.18
C ASN A 63 1.38 -9.87 -4.28
N VAL A 64 1.43 -9.02 -3.24
CA VAL A 64 2.54 -8.99 -2.29
C VAL A 64 2.27 -10.01 -1.19
N ARG A 65 3.04 -11.10 -1.17
CA ARG A 65 2.88 -12.20 -0.18
C ARG A 65 4.14 -12.47 0.62
N THR A 66 5.27 -11.94 0.17
CA THR A 66 6.57 -12.11 0.79
C THR A 66 7.32 -10.78 0.85
N ARG A 67 8.31 -10.72 1.72
CA ARG A 67 9.23 -9.59 1.79
C ARG A 67 9.98 -9.35 0.47
N GLU A 68 10.23 -10.41 -0.29
CA GLU A 68 10.85 -10.31 -1.61
C GLU A 68 9.91 -9.64 -2.62
N ASP A 69 8.62 -9.98 -2.61
CA ASP A 69 7.61 -9.31 -3.44
C ASP A 69 7.53 -7.82 -3.11
N PHE A 70 7.59 -7.49 -1.82
CA PHE A 70 7.61 -6.09 -1.38
C PHE A 70 8.86 -5.35 -1.85
N ILE A 71 10.05 -5.96 -1.78
CA ILE A 71 11.29 -5.34 -2.29
C ILE A 71 11.18 -5.08 -3.80
N LYS A 72 10.71 -6.07 -4.57
CA LYS A 72 10.49 -5.93 -6.03
C LYS A 72 9.47 -4.85 -6.34
N LEU A 73 8.41 -4.74 -5.55
CA LEU A 73 7.40 -3.68 -5.67
C LEU A 73 8.03 -2.29 -5.44
N LYS A 74 8.83 -2.15 -4.37
CA LYS A 74 9.50 -0.89 -4.04
C LYS A 74 10.42 -0.43 -5.17
N GLU A 75 11.13 -1.36 -5.80
CA GLU A 75 11.98 -1.08 -6.97
C GLU A 75 11.15 -0.72 -8.20
N LYS A 76 10.09 -1.50 -8.49
CA LYS A 76 9.21 -1.30 -9.66
C LYS A 76 8.52 0.06 -9.66
N TYR A 77 8.06 0.52 -8.49
CA TYR A 77 7.29 1.76 -8.34
C TYR A 77 8.03 2.87 -7.61
N ASN A 78 9.32 2.69 -7.35
CA ASN A 78 10.20 3.66 -6.73
C ASN A 78 9.69 4.20 -5.36
N LEU A 79 9.23 3.29 -4.50
CA LEU A 79 8.67 3.60 -3.17
C LEU A 79 9.74 3.92 -2.11
N THR A 80 10.99 4.19 -2.52
CA THR A 80 12.15 4.44 -1.65
C THR A 80 12.63 5.90 -1.62
N MET A 81 12.15 6.77 -2.53
CA MET A 81 12.74 8.10 -2.76
C MET A 81 11.96 9.32 -2.22
N TYR A 82 11.04 9.15 -1.27
CA TYR A 82 10.28 10.26 -0.68
C TYR A 82 10.23 10.17 0.85
#